data_AF-A0A7Y2B758-F1
#
_entry.id   AF-A0A7Y2B758-F1
#
_cell.length_a   1.000
_cell.length_b   1.000
_cell.length_c   1.000
_cell.angle_alpha   90.00
_cell.angle_beta   90.00
_cell.angle_gamma   90.00
#
_symmetry.space_group_name_H-M   'P 1'
#
loop_
_entity.id
_entity.type
_entity.pdbx_description
1 polymer ?
#
loop_
_entity_poly.entity_id
_entity_poly.type
_entity_poly.pdbx_seq_one_letter_code
_entity_poly.pdbx_strand_id
1 'polypeptide(L)'
;MAEATLDRSVLDRYRDLGDDGSPDIVREIVETYLEDLPARTRAIVDAVSSGNAKEFHREAHNLKGSSASIGAVALATICSELETIGREDLTSPAQPHLAALRNEVERVRESLADLLAEISIA
;
A
#
# COMPACT_ATOMS: atom_id res chain seq x y z
N MET A 1 1.86 -19.28 -11.20
CA MET A 1 3.08 -18.57 -10.81
C MET A 1 2.62 -17.40 -9.97
N ALA A 2 3.00 -17.33 -8.69
CA ALA A 2 2.63 -16.20 -7.85
C ALA A 2 3.40 -14.98 -8.36
N GLU A 3 2.70 -14.02 -8.93
CA GLU A 3 3.28 -12.75 -9.34
C GLU A 3 3.78 -12.05 -8.08
N ALA A 4 5.06 -11.69 -8.04
CA ALA A 4 5.66 -11.09 -6.86
C ALA A 4 4.90 -9.81 -6.49
N THR A 5 4.32 -9.77 -5.29
CA THR A 5 3.51 -8.63 -4.81
C THR A 5 4.35 -7.38 -4.57
N LEU A 6 5.67 -7.54 -4.41
CA LEU A 6 6.62 -6.48 -4.08
C LEU A 6 7.77 -6.45 -5.09
N ASP A 7 8.04 -5.27 -5.64
CA ASP A 7 9.29 -4.98 -6.34
C ASP A 7 10.41 -4.76 -5.32
N ARG A 8 11.19 -5.82 -5.08
CA ARG A 8 12.31 -5.80 -4.12
C ARG A 8 13.39 -4.76 -4.48
N SER A 9 13.51 -4.36 -5.75
CA SER A 9 14.50 -3.35 -6.16
C SER A 9 14.22 -1.96 -5.55
N VAL A 10 12.96 -1.67 -5.18
CA VAL A 10 12.61 -0.44 -4.47
C VAL A 10 13.16 -0.46 -3.06
N LEU A 11 13.04 -1.60 -2.37
CA LEU A 11 13.51 -1.78 -1.00
C LEU A 11 15.03 -1.86 -0.92
N ASP A 12 15.67 -2.47 -1.91
CA ASP A 12 17.14 -2.55 -1.98
C ASP A 12 17.79 -1.15 -2.06
N ARG A 13 17.13 -0.16 -2.68
CA ARG A 13 17.62 1.23 -2.69
C ARG A 13 17.68 1.85 -1.29
N TYR A 14 16.81 1.44 -0.38
CA TYR A 14 16.87 1.90 1.01
C TYR A 14 18.00 1.21 1.78
N ARG A 15 18.36 -0.03 1.43
CA ARG A 15 19.51 -0.73 2.00
C ARG A 15 20.82 -0.03 1.65
N ASP A 16 20.95 0.44 0.40
CA ASP A 16 22.13 1.18 -0.07
C ASP A 16 22.29 2.56 0.61
N LEU A 17 21.24 3.07 1.26
CA LEU A 17 21.25 4.33 2.01
C LEU A 17 21.56 4.15 3.50
N GLY A 18 21.52 2.92 4.01
CA GLY A 18 21.85 2.61 5.40
C GLY A 18 23.36 2.48 5.61
N ASP A 19 23.91 3.23 6.57
CA ASP A 19 25.32 3.15 6.95
C ASP A 19 25.50 2.32 8.24
N ASP A 20 26.64 1.61 8.24
CA ASP A 20 27.52 1.14 9.34
C ASP A 20 27.00 0.81 10.78
N GLY A 21 25.72 0.58 11.01
CA GLY A 21 25.20 0.07 12.30
C GLY A 21 23.82 0.55 12.73
N SER A 22 23.06 1.20 11.84
CA SER A 22 21.67 1.58 12.08
C SER A 22 20.71 0.37 12.00
N PRO A 23 19.59 0.37 12.75
CA PRO A 23 18.53 -0.61 12.52
C PRO A 23 18.12 -0.58 11.04
N ASP A 24 17.89 -1.76 10.46
CA ASP A 24 17.62 -1.90 9.01
C ASP A 24 16.55 -0.89 8.58
N ILE A 25 16.95 0.15 7.83
CA ILE A 25 16.05 1.22 7.38
C ILE A 25 14.85 0.61 6.64
N VAL A 26 15.05 -0.52 5.94
CA VAL A 26 13.95 -1.24 5.30
C VAL A 26 12.92 -1.72 6.33
N ARG A 27 13.37 -2.26 7.47
CA ARG A 27 12.49 -2.69 8.56
C ARG A 27 11.62 -1.54 9.04
N GLU A 28 12.22 -0.39 9.37
CA GLU A 28 11.47 0.76 9.90
C GLU A 28 10.40 1.27 8.92
N ILE A 29 10.77 1.38 7.63
CA ILE A 29 9.83 1.84 6.59
C ILE A 29 8.70 0.81 6.41
N VAL A 30 9.02 -0.49 6.41
CA VAL A 30 8.02 -1.56 6.26
C VAL A 30 7.09 -1.64 7.48
N GLU A 31 7.62 -1.56 8.69
CA GLU A 31 6.83 -1.54 9.93
C GLU A 31 5.88 -0.34 9.96
N THR A 32 6.39 0.86 9.67
CA THR A 32 5.58 2.09 9.58
C THR A 32 4.46 1.95 8.53
N TYR A 33 4.79 1.38 7.36
CA TYR A 33 3.80 1.15 6.32
C TYR A 33 2.71 0.16 6.76
N LEU A 34 3.09 -0.94 7.42
CA LEU A 34 2.16 -1.95 7.93
C LEU A 34 1.24 -1.42 9.04
N GLU A 35 1.73 -0.51 9.88
CA GLU A 35 0.94 0.15 10.91
C GLU A 35 -0.13 1.08 10.31
N ASP A 36 0.22 1.82 9.26
CA ASP A 36 -0.65 2.79 8.59
C ASP A 36 -1.68 2.14 7.67
N LEU A 37 -1.32 1.03 7.03
CA LEU A 37 -2.09 0.40 5.95
C LEU A 37 -3.56 0.13 6.33
N PRO A 38 -3.90 -0.49 7.48
CA PRO A 38 -5.29 -0.78 7.83
C PRO A 38 -6.15 0.47 7.99
N ALA A 39 -5.60 1.52 8.60
CA ALA A 39 -6.32 2.77 8.83
C ALA A 39 -6.64 3.48 7.51
N ARG A 40 -5.66 3.52 6.59
CA ARG A 40 -5.82 4.12 5.25
C ARG A 40 -6.82 3.34 4.40
N THR A 41 -6.73 2.00 4.37
CA THR A 41 -7.69 1.17 3.63
C THR A 41 -9.11 1.36 4.15
N ARG A 42 -9.29 1.41 5.48
CA ARG A 42 -10.60 1.66 6.08
C ARG A 42 -11.15 3.03 5.70
N ALA A 43 -10.33 4.07 5.75
CA ALA A 43 -10.76 5.43 5.41
C ALA A 43 -11.24 5.54 3.95
N ILE A 44 -10.61 4.81 3.01
CA ILE A 44 -11.07 4.72 1.61
C ILE A 44 -12.47 4.09 1.55
N VAL A 45 -12.71 2.98 2.25
CA VAL A 45 -14.01 2.28 2.26
C VAL A 45 -15.11 3.12 2.91
N ASP A 46 -14.79 3.77 4.04
CA ASP A 46 -15.73 4.62 4.78
C ASP A 46 -16.09 5.88 3.96
N ALA A 47 -15.14 6.43 3.20
CA ALA A 47 -15.37 7.58 2.31
C ALA A 47 -16.34 7.24 1.16
N VAL A 48 -16.31 6.02 0.63
CA VAL A 48 -17.31 5.56 -0.36
C VAL A 48 -18.70 5.48 0.28
N SER A 49 -18.79 4.89 1.47
CA SER A 49 -20.07 4.70 2.18
C SER A 49 -20.72 6.03 2.60
N SER A 50 -19.91 7.03 2.90
CA SER A 50 -20.36 8.39 3.26
C SER A 50 -20.49 9.35 2.08
N GLY A 51 -20.12 8.94 0.86
CA GLY A 51 -20.10 9.80 -0.32
C GLY A 51 -19.06 10.93 -0.27
N ASN A 52 -18.02 10.81 0.58
CA ASN A 52 -17.01 11.83 0.77
C ASN A 52 -15.89 11.75 -0.27
N ALA A 53 -16.12 12.32 -1.46
CA ALA A 53 -15.18 12.33 -2.59
C ALA A 53 -13.80 12.86 -2.24
N LYS A 54 -13.75 13.93 -1.44
CA LYS A 54 -12.51 14.61 -1.08
C LYS A 54 -11.64 13.70 -0.21
N GLU A 55 -12.24 13.06 0.78
CA GLU A 55 -11.54 12.13 1.65
C GLU A 55 -11.10 10.88 0.91
N PHE A 56 -11.99 10.32 0.08
CA PHE A 56 -11.67 9.17 -0.77
C PHE A 56 -10.45 9.44 -1.66
N HIS A 57 -10.42 10.54 -2.41
CA HIS A 57 -9.29 10.89 -3.27
C HIS A 57 -8.02 11.13 -2.44
N ARG A 58 -8.13 11.78 -1.28
CA ARG A 58 -6.97 12.04 -0.41
C ARG A 58 -6.34 10.73 0.08
N GLU A 59 -7.14 9.79 0.56
CA GLU A 59 -6.62 8.54 1.11
C GLU A 59 -6.15 7.58 0.01
N ALA A 60 -6.83 7.51 -1.14
CA ALA A 60 -6.34 6.78 -2.30
C ALA A 60 -4.98 7.33 -2.78
N HIS A 61 -4.81 8.67 -2.82
CA HIS A 61 -3.55 9.31 -3.19
C HIS A 61 -2.40 8.97 -2.23
N ASN A 62 -2.67 9.08 -0.93
CA ASN A 62 -1.67 8.78 0.10
C ASN A 62 -1.27 7.30 0.06
N LEU A 63 -2.25 6.40 -0.07
CA LEU A 63 -2.00 4.96 -0.13
C LEU A 63 -1.24 4.59 -1.42
N LYS A 64 -1.52 5.25 -2.55
CA LYS A 64 -0.74 5.09 -3.79
C LYS A 64 0.74 5.40 -3.59
N GLY A 65 1.03 6.58 -3.04
CA GLY A 65 2.41 7.04 -2.86
C GLY A 65 3.19 6.13 -1.93
N SER A 66 2.62 5.82 -0.76
CA SER A 66 3.24 4.91 0.21
C SER A 66 3.43 3.49 -0.33
N SER A 67 2.44 2.96 -1.07
CA SER A 67 2.55 1.64 -1.73
C SER A 67 3.68 1.62 -2.77
N ALA A 68 3.80 2.67 -3.58
CA ALA A 68 4.87 2.79 -4.58
C ALA A 68 6.24 2.87 -3.92
N SER A 69 6.36 3.58 -2.78
CA SER A 69 7.60 3.67 -2.00
C SER A 69 8.03 2.34 -1.40
N ILE A 70 7.14 1.38 -1.18
CA ILE A 70 7.46 0.03 -0.69
C ILE A 70 7.60 -1.00 -1.83
N GLY A 71 7.37 -0.60 -3.08
CA GLY A 71 7.39 -1.51 -4.23
C GLY A 71 6.11 -2.34 -4.39
N ALA A 72 5.03 -2.00 -3.69
CA ALA A 72 3.71 -2.60 -3.87
C ALA A 72 3.01 -2.04 -5.12
N VAL A 73 3.55 -2.36 -6.31
CA VAL A 73 3.17 -1.76 -7.60
C VAL A 73 1.70 -2.00 -7.96
N ALA A 74 1.19 -3.21 -7.72
CA ALA A 74 -0.20 -3.54 -8.00
C ALA A 74 -1.16 -2.75 -7.10
N LEU A 75 -0.85 -2.61 -5.81
CA LEU A 75 -1.65 -1.81 -4.89
C LEU A 75 -1.63 -0.31 -5.25
N ALA A 76 -0.47 0.22 -5.65
CA ALA A 76 -0.36 1.58 -6.16
C ALA A 76 -1.22 1.80 -7.42
N THR A 77 -1.26 0.81 -8.31
CA THR A 77 -2.08 0.85 -9.54
C THR A 77 -3.57 0.90 -9.21
N ILE A 78 -4.05 0.02 -8.33
CA ILE A 78 -5.44 0.01 -7.85
C ILE A 78 -5.81 1.36 -7.23
N CYS A 79 -4.92 1.94 -6.42
CA CYS A 79 -5.16 3.26 -5.83
C CYS A 79 -5.26 4.37 -6.90
N SER A 80 -4.50 4.28 -7.99
CA SER A 80 -4.59 5.21 -9.12
C SER A 80 -5.91 5.08 -9.90
N GLU A 81 -6.44 3.85 -10.03
CA GLU A 81 -7.76 3.62 -10.64
C GLU A 81 -8.87 4.19 -9.75
N LEU A 82 -8.77 3.98 -8.43
CA LEU A 82 -9.68 4.58 -7.45
C LEU A 82 -9.66 6.12 -7.54
N GLU A 83 -8.49 6.77 -7.59
CA GLU A 83 -8.39 8.22 -7.77
C GLU A 83 -9.15 8.73 -9.01
N THR A 84 -9.12 7.97 -10.10
CA THR A 84 -9.83 8.30 -11.34
C THR A 84 -11.34 8.19 -11.15
N ILE A 85 -11.82 7.11 -10.56
CA ILE A 85 -13.25 6.85 -10.33
C ILE A 85 -13.87 7.86 -9.37
N GLY A 86 -13.15 8.22 -8.29
CA GLY A 86 -13.63 9.17 -7.29
C GLY A 86 -13.89 10.57 -7.82
N ARG A 87 -13.39 10.91 -9.02
CA ARG A 87 -13.67 12.17 -9.71
C ARG A 87 -14.98 12.16 -10.49
N GLU A 88 -15.44 10.99 -10.93
CA GLU A 88 -16.59 10.85 -11.82
C GLU A 88 -17.87 10.50 -11.06
N ASP A 89 -17.85 9.46 -10.21
CA ASP A 89 -18.96 9.07 -9.31
C ASP A 89 -18.46 7.98 -8.32
N LEU A 90 -18.66 8.16 -7.02
CA LEU A 90 -18.20 7.23 -5.97
C LEU A 90 -19.10 6.00 -5.81
N THR A 91 -20.36 6.07 -6.22
CA THR A 91 -21.38 5.17 -5.66
C THR A 91 -21.60 3.88 -6.45
N SER A 92 -21.27 3.85 -7.73
CA SER A 92 -21.53 2.70 -8.62
C SER A 92 -20.26 2.02 -9.18
N PRO A 93 -19.21 2.74 -9.65
CA PRO A 93 -18.02 2.11 -10.24
C PRO A 93 -16.98 1.61 -9.21
N ALA A 94 -17.05 2.07 -7.95
CA ALA A 94 -16.00 1.82 -6.96
C ALA A 94 -16.01 0.41 -6.36
N GLN A 95 -17.15 -0.30 -6.35
CA GLN A 95 -17.29 -1.58 -5.63
C GLN A 95 -16.31 -2.68 -6.07
N PRO A 96 -16.12 -2.97 -7.38
CA PRO A 96 -15.12 -3.95 -7.82
C PRO A 96 -13.69 -3.54 -7.42
N HIS A 97 -13.39 -2.25 -7.48
CA HIS A 97 -12.07 -1.70 -7.14
C HIS A 97 -11.80 -1.75 -5.64
N LEU A 98 -12.81 -1.58 -4.79
CA LEU A 98 -12.69 -1.79 -3.34
C LEU A 98 -12.44 -3.26 -2.98
N ALA A 99 -13.05 -4.20 -3.70
CA ALA A 99 -12.76 -5.63 -3.52
C ALA A 99 -11.32 -5.97 -3.93
N ALA A 100 -10.87 -5.46 -5.08
CA ALA A 100 -9.48 -5.58 -5.53
C ALA A 100 -8.50 -4.97 -4.53
N LEU A 101 -8.79 -3.76 -4.04
CA LEU A 101 -8.00 -3.08 -3.01
C LEU A 101 -7.82 -3.96 -1.78
N ARG A 102 -8.91 -4.50 -1.22
CA ARG A 102 -8.83 -5.34 -0.01
C ARG A 102 -8.00 -6.60 -0.21
N ASN A 103 -8.15 -7.27 -1.36
CA ASN A 103 -7.38 -8.48 -1.66
C ASN A 103 -5.89 -8.17 -1.81
N GLU A 104 -5.57 -7.08 -2.50
CA GLU A 104 -4.18 -6.69 -2.72
C GLU A 104 -3.50 -6.17 -1.45
N VAL A 105 -4.23 -5.44 -0.61
CA VAL A 105 -3.77 -5.04 0.73
C VAL A 105 -3.34 -6.26 1.54
N GLU A 106 -4.13 -7.34 1.54
CA GLU A 106 -3.78 -8.55 2.30
C GLU A 106 -2.54 -9.25 1.71
N ARG A 107 -2.45 -9.37 0.38
CA ARG A 107 -1.26 -9.92 -0.27
C ARG A 107 0.01 -9.13 0.04
N VAL A 108 -0.09 -7.80 0.05
CA VAL A 108 1.03 -6.91 0.38
C VAL A 108 1.41 -7.09 1.85
N ARG A 109 0.42 -7.13 2.73
CA ARG A 109 0.63 -7.35 4.18
C ARG A 109 1.36 -8.66 4.46
N GLU A 110 0.94 -9.76 3.84
CA GLU A 110 1.59 -11.06 3.96
C GLU A 110 3.03 -11.02 3.42
N SER A 111 3.23 -10.45 2.23
CA SER A 111 4.55 -10.38 1.60
C SER A 111 5.56 -9.54 2.42
N LEU A 112 5.08 -8.47 3.07
CA LEU A 112 5.90 -7.64 3.94
C LEU A 112 6.18 -8.30 5.30
N ALA A 113 5.22 -9.05 5.85
CA ALA A 113 5.43 -9.82 7.07
C ALA A 113 6.51 -10.90 6.86
N ASP A 114 6.46 -11.61 5.72
CA ASP A 114 7.49 -12.57 5.33
C ASP A 114 8.86 -11.90 5.19
N LEU A 115 8.93 -10.73 4.57
CA LEU A 115 10.16 -9.94 4.46
C LEU A 115 10.72 -9.54 5.83
N LEU A 116 9.89 -9.07 6.77
CA LEU A 116 10.33 -8.72 8.12
C LEU A 116 10.87 -9.93 8.90
N ALA A 117 10.27 -11.10 8.68
CA ALA A 117 10.77 -12.36 9.25
C ALA A 117 12.13 -12.74 8.66
N GLU A 118 12.35 -12.58 7.34
CA GLU A 118 13.66 -12.76 6.70
C GLU A 118 14.72 -11.84 7.32
N ILE A 119 14.40 -10.56 7.52
CA ILE A 119 15.32 -9.56 8.08
C ILE A 119 15.61 -9.82 9.57
N SER A 120 14.66 -10.38 10.34
CA SER A 120 14.87 -10.65 11.78
C SER A 120 15.81 -11.82 12.06
N ILE A 121 16.12 -12.63 11.05
CA ILE A 121 16.97 -13.83 11.16
C ILE A 121 18.39 -13.55 10.64
N ALA A 122 18.58 -12.44 9.91
CA ALA A 122 19.87 -12.00 9.37
C ALA A 122 20.67 -11.16 10.39
#